data_AF-A0A5P6P9L0-F1
#
_entry.id   AF-A0A5P6P9L0-F1
#
_cell.length_a   1.000
_cell.length_b   1.000
_cell.length_c   1.000
_cell.angle_alpha   90.00
_cell.angle_beta   90.00
_cell.angle_gamma   90.00
#
_symmetry.space_group_name_H-M   'P 1'
#
loop_
_entity.id
_entity.type
_entity.pdbx_description
1 polymer ?
#
loop_
_entity_poly.entity_id
_entity_poly.type
_entity_poly.pdbx_seq_one_letter_code
_entity_poly.pdbx_strand_id
1 'polypeptide(L)'
;MGFCDVGGVTNQRYLMASFIPPDVICGHSVPTIAFDPVDVRLMALWLGVANSFAADYLARRKGALHLTFTIMDSLPLPVLYDENSPVNRAIALRALRLGAVGNEMDSLWEEGRRLLEIGETETRADDPQARARAPGRDRRLCSLADQTSRADRDAPGLPCAGGGRTRGDAEGRLWDLR
;
A
#
# COMPACT_ATOMS: atom_id res chain seq x y z
N MET A 1 -7.83 8.06 -0.38
CA MET A 1 -7.96 6.60 -0.57
C MET A 1 -9.16 6.10 0.20
N GLY A 2 -9.81 5.03 -0.24
CA GLY A 2 -10.90 4.39 0.50
C GLY A 2 -10.72 2.89 0.52
N PHE A 3 -11.23 2.23 1.55
CA PHE A 3 -11.27 0.78 1.64
C PHE A 3 -12.66 0.30 2.05
N CYS A 4 -12.99 -0.94 1.73
CA CYS A 4 -14.29 -1.51 2.08
C CYS A 4 -14.30 -2.01 3.54
N ASP A 5 -15.28 -1.58 4.33
CA ASP A 5 -15.44 -2.03 5.73
C ASP A 5 -15.91 -3.50 5.85
N VAL A 6 -16.58 -4.04 4.83
CA VAL A 6 -17.24 -5.36 4.94
C VAL A 6 -16.26 -6.52 4.68
N GLY A 7 -15.73 -7.10 5.76
CA GLY A 7 -14.81 -8.25 5.78
C GLY A 7 -15.48 -9.60 6.05
N GLY A 8 -16.63 -9.90 5.43
CA GLY A 8 -17.35 -11.15 5.66
C GLY A 8 -16.55 -12.43 5.37
N VAL A 9 -16.75 -13.48 6.18
CA VAL A 9 -16.11 -14.81 5.99
C VAL A 9 -16.44 -15.43 4.63
N THR A 10 -17.59 -15.05 4.06
CA THR A 10 -18.07 -15.48 2.74
C THR A 10 -17.44 -14.71 1.57
N ASN A 11 -16.79 -13.56 1.83
CA ASN A 11 -16.21 -12.76 0.77
C ASN A 11 -14.91 -13.41 0.26
N GLN A 12 -14.71 -13.39 -1.06
CA GLN A 12 -13.50 -13.89 -1.72
C GLN A 12 -12.27 -13.03 -1.39
N ARG A 13 -12.48 -11.75 -1.11
CA ARG A 13 -11.47 -10.77 -0.69
C ARG A 13 -11.91 -10.13 0.61
N TYR A 14 -10.97 -9.95 1.53
CA TYR A 14 -11.21 -9.35 2.83
C TYR A 14 -10.76 -7.89 2.87
N LEU A 15 -9.61 -7.59 2.25
CA LEU A 15 -9.10 -6.24 2.08
C LEU A 15 -9.24 -5.82 0.61
N MET A 16 -10.00 -4.76 0.40
CA MET A 16 -10.19 -4.11 -0.89
C MET A 16 -10.07 -2.61 -0.70
N ALA A 17 -9.18 -1.99 -1.45
CA ALA A 17 -8.99 -0.55 -1.43
C ALA A 17 -9.01 0.03 -2.86
N SER A 18 -9.31 1.32 -2.95
CA SER A 18 -9.34 2.07 -4.20
C SER A 18 -8.87 3.51 -4.01
N PHE A 19 -8.44 4.14 -5.10
CA PHE A 19 -8.45 5.59 -5.19
C PHE A 19 -9.89 6.10 -5.11
N ILE A 20 -10.06 7.27 -4.50
CA ILE A 20 -11.32 7.99 -4.44
C ILE A 20 -11.14 9.25 -5.28
N PRO A 21 -11.98 9.48 -6.31
CA PRO A 21 -11.90 10.70 -7.09
C PRO A 21 -12.13 11.94 -6.23
N PRO A 22 -11.65 13.12 -6.66
CA PRO A 22 -12.05 14.37 -6.03
C PRO A 22 -13.57 14.54 -6.08
N ASP A 23 -14.11 15.29 -5.12
CA ASP A 23 -15.53 15.68 -5.06
C ASP A 23 -16.55 14.52 -4.96
N VAL A 24 -16.11 13.35 -4.48
CA VAL A 24 -16.99 12.20 -4.21
C VAL A 24 -17.25 12.03 -2.71
N ILE A 25 -18.52 11.86 -2.34
CA ILE A 25 -18.93 11.59 -0.95
C ILE A 25 -18.81 10.09 -0.68
N CYS A 26 -18.02 9.72 0.33
CA CYS A 26 -17.95 8.35 0.83
C CYS A 26 -18.87 8.16 2.04
N GLY A 27 -19.65 7.07 2.03
CA GLY A 27 -20.49 6.68 3.17
C GLY A 27 -19.71 5.91 4.25
N HIS A 28 -20.39 5.58 5.35
CA HIS A 28 -19.78 4.88 6.50
C HIS A 28 -19.12 3.52 6.16
N SER A 29 -19.58 2.84 5.10
CA SER A 29 -19.04 1.54 4.67
C SER A 29 -17.74 1.66 3.85
N VAL A 30 -17.30 2.88 3.55
CA VAL A 30 -16.04 3.17 2.84
C VAL A 30 -15.22 4.15 3.68
N PRO A 31 -14.51 3.69 4.71
CA PRO A 31 -13.63 4.57 5.46
C PRO A 31 -12.50 5.10 4.56
N THR A 32 -12.20 6.39 4.73
CA THR A 32 -11.24 7.10 3.88
C THR A 32 -9.95 7.39 4.60
N ILE A 33 -8.83 7.22 3.89
CA ILE A 33 -7.47 7.54 4.34
C ILE A 33 -6.95 8.68 3.48
N ALA A 34 -6.45 9.73 4.15
CA ALA A 34 -5.71 10.84 3.53
C ALA A 34 -4.22 10.72 3.87
N PHE A 35 -3.38 11.21 2.97
CA PHE A 35 -1.93 11.26 3.15
C PHE A 35 -1.51 12.72 3.26
N ASP A 36 -0.67 13.02 4.25
CA ASP A 36 -0.11 14.35 4.46
C ASP A 36 1.41 14.23 4.69
N PRO A 37 2.27 14.75 3.80
CA PRO A 37 1.93 15.40 2.53
C PRO A 37 1.34 14.41 1.50
N VAL A 38 0.60 14.94 0.53
CA VAL A 38 0.06 14.14 -0.57
C VAL A 38 1.19 13.69 -1.49
N ASP A 39 1.51 12.39 -1.50
CA ASP A 39 2.44 11.77 -2.45
C ASP A 39 1.74 10.64 -3.24
N VAL A 40 1.54 10.86 -4.54
CA VAL A 40 0.86 9.91 -5.44
C VAL A 40 1.62 8.58 -5.55
N ARG A 41 2.95 8.60 -5.45
CA ARG A 41 3.78 7.39 -5.52
C ARG A 41 3.53 6.50 -4.31
N LEU A 42 3.50 7.12 -3.12
CA LEU A 42 3.16 6.43 -1.88
C LEU A 42 1.72 5.92 -1.91
N MET A 43 0.76 6.73 -2.34
CA MET A 43 -0.64 6.32 -2.45
C MET A 43 -0.81 5.11 -3.39
N ALA A 44 -0.12 5.11 -4.53
CA ALA A 44 -0.17 4.01 -5.48
C ALA A 44 0.55 2.76 -4.95
N LEU A 45 1.71 2.91 -4.30
CA LEU A 45 2.40 1.80 -3.63
C LEU A 45 1.50 1.18 -2.54
N TRP A 46 0.91 2.02 -1.69
CA TRP A 46 -0.01 1.63 -0.64
C TRP A 46 -1.21 0.86 -1.21
N LEU A 47 -1.81 1.36 -2.30
CA LEU A 47 -2.92 0.68 -2.97
C LEU A 47 -2.52 -0.71 -3.46
N GLY A 48 -1.36 -0.82 -4.10
CA GLY A 48 -0.85 -2.09 -4.62
C GLY A 48 -0.59 -3.11 -3.51
N VAL A 49 -0.02 -2.67 -2.38
CA VAL A 49 0.22 -3.52 -1.22
C VAL A 49 -1.10 -3.91 -0.53
N ALA A 50 -2.01 -2.96 -0.30
CA ALA A 50 -3.31 -3.23 0.31
C ALA A 50 -4.14 -4.23 -0.50
N ASN A 51 -4.10 -4.15 -1.83
CA ASN A 51 -4.78 -5.11 -2.71
C ASN A 51 -3.97 -6.39 -3.00
N SER A 52 -2.84 -6.61 -2.34
CA SER A 52 -2.07 -7.84 -2.49
C SER A 52 -2.71 -9.01 -1.73
N PHE A 53 -2.46 -10.25 -2.17
CA PHE A 53 -2.88 -11.44 -1.44
C PHE A 53 -2.22 -11.56 -0.07
N ALA A 54 -1.00 -11.03 0.10
CA ALA A 54 -0.30 -11.06 1.37
C ALA A 54 -1.02 -10.17 2.41
N ALA A 55 -1.38 -8.94 2.03
CA ALA A 55 -2.13 -8.04 2.90
C ALA A 55 -3.53 -8.58 3.19
N ASP A 56 -4.22 -9.14 2.19
CA ASP A 56 -5.54 -9.78 2.37
C ASP A 56 -5.48 -10.92 3.41
N TYR A 57 -4.46 -11.76 3.33
CA TYR A 57 -4.23 -12.85 4.30
C TYR A 57 -3.97 -12.32 5.71
N LEU A 58 -3.12 -11.31 5.85
CA LEU A 58 -2.83 -10.70 7.16
C LEU A 58 -4.08 -10.08 7.78
N ALA A 59 -4.88 -9.38 6.98
CA ALA A 59 -6.14 -8.79 7.42
C ALA A 59 -7.14 -9.89 7.86
N ARG A 60 -7.29 -10.97 7.08
CA ARG A 60 -8.14 -12.12 7.46
C ARG A 60 -7.73 -12.75 8.77
N ARG A 61 -6.43 -12.84 9.03
CA ARG A 61 -5.92 -13.43 10.28
C ARG A 61 -6.33 -12.65 11.52
N LYS A 62 -6.65 -11.36 11.38
CA LYS A 62 -7.16 -10.52 12.49
C LYS A 62 -8.60 -10.86 12.88
N GLY A 63 -9.37 -11.53 12.00
CA GLY A 63 -10.59 -12.24 12.36
C GLY A 63 -11.83 -11.38 12.64
N ALA A 64 -11.92 -10.15 12.12
CA ALA A 64 -13.09 -9.29 12.32
C ALA A 64 -14.12 -9.40 11.18
N LEU A 65 -15.37 -9.02 11.45
CA LEU A 65 -16.37 -8.86 10.39
C LEU A 65 -16.24 -7.50 9.67
N HIS A 66 -15.78 -6.50 10.43
CA HIS A 66 -15.63 -5.12 9.99
C HIS A 66 -14.15 -4.75 9.99
N LEU A 67 -13.67 -4.20 8.89
CA LEU A 67 -12.31 -3.74 8.74
C LEU A 67 -12.21 -2.33 9.31
N THR A 68 -11.98 -2.21 10.62
CA THR A 68 -11.86 -0.90 11.28
C THR A 68 -10.47 -0.29 11.09
N PHE A 69 -10.34 1.01 11.35
CA PHE A 69 -9.04 1.70 11.33
C PHE A 69 -8.00 1.06 12.26
N THR A 70 -8.41 0.52 13.42
CA THR A 70 -7.49 -0.18 14.32
C THR A 70 -6.89 -1.43 13.69
N ILE A 71 -7.67 -2.15 12.88
CA ILE A 71 -7.16 -3.32 12.16
C ILE A 71 -6.21 -2.87 11.06
N MET A 72 -6.61 -1.85 10.29
CA MET A 72 -5.80 -1.26 9.22
C MET A 72 -4.43 -0.77 9.72
N ASP A 73 -4.42 -0.06 10.86
CA ASP A 73 -3.20 0.48 11.50
C ASP A 73 -2.28 -0.65 12.01
N SER A 74 -2.85 -1.81 12.32
CA SER A 74 -2.05 -2.98 12.73
C SER A 74 -1.41 -3.76 11.57
N LEU A 75 -1.70 -3.39 10.31
CA LEU A 75 -1.13 -4.04 9.13
C LEU A 75 0.21 -3.37 8.75
N PRO A 76 1.19 -4.15 8.25
CA PRO A 76 2.49 -3.62 7.81
C PRO A 76 2.35 -2.97 6.41
N LEU A 77 1.63 -1.85 6.35
CA LEU A 77 1.44 -1.08 5.12
C LEU A 77 2.57 -0.06 4.94
N PRO A 78 2.90 0.30 3.69
CA PRO A 78 3.96 1.24 3.40
C PRO A 78 3.59 2.63 3.92
N VAL A 79 4.47 3.21 4.74
CA VAL A 79 4.34 4.58 5.26
C VAL A 79 5.18 5.59 4.48
N LEU A 80 6.16 5.10 3.71
CA LEU A 80 7.09 5.90 2.92
C LEU A 80 7.31 5.25 1.56
N TYR A 81 7.64 6.07 0.57
CA TYR A 81 8.02 5.62 -0.76
C TYR A 81 9.53 5.78 -0.95
N ASP A 82 10.24 4.67 -1.10
CA ASP A 82 11.65 4.69 -1.49
C ASP A 82 11.77 4.76 -3.01
N GLU A 83 12.34 5.88 -3.49
CA GLU A 83 12.55 6.19 -4.92
C GLU A 83 13.57 5.27 -5.58
N ASN A 84 14.53 4.74 -4.81
CA ASN A 84 15.59 3.88 -5.34
C ASN A 84 15.14 2.42 -5.48
N SER A 85 13.99 2.05 -4.90
CA SER A 85 13.48 0.69 -4.95
C SER A 85 12.74 0.43 -6.27
N PRO A 86 13.28 -0.42 -7.16
CA PRO A 86 12.62 -0.77 -8.41
C PRO A 86 11.32 -1.55 -8.16
N VAL A 87 11.20 -2.23 -7.02
CA VAL A 87 9.99 -2.96 -6.62
C VAL A 87 8.88 -1.97 -6.25
N ASN A 88 9.19 -0.92 -5.48
CA ASN A 88 8.23 0.12 -5.13
C ASN A 88 7.67 0.79 -6.38
N ARG A 89 8.56 1.19 -7.29
CA ARG A 89 8.17 1.77 -8.58
C ARG A 89 7.29 0.82 -9.38
N ALA A 90 7.67 -0.44 -9.48
CA ALA A 90 6.94 -1.44 -10.25
C ALA A 90 5.53 -1.73 -9.69
N ILE A 91 5.34 -1.71 -8.37
CA ILE A 91 4.04 -1.86 -7.72
C ILE A 91 3.19 -0.60 -7.91
N ALA A 92 3.76 0.57 -7.60
CA ALA A 92 3.08 1.85 -7.72
C ALA A 92 2.58 2.10 -9.14
N LEU A 93 3.43 1.85 -10.15
CA LEU A 93 3.08 1.95 -11.56
C LEU A 93 1.85 1.12 -11.93
N ARG A 94 1.81 -0.14 -11.50
CA ARG A 94 0.68 -1.05 -11.79
C ARG A 94 -0.58 -0.64 -11.08
N ALA A 95 -0.47 -0.29 -9.81
CA ALA A 95 -1.61 0.16 -9.02
C ALA A 95 -2.21 1.45 -9.60
N LEU A 96 -1.37 2.40 -10.02
CA LEU A 96 -1.80 3.62 -10.69
C LEU A 96 -2.51 3.29 -12.01
N ARG A 97 -1.90 2.46 -12.87
CA ARG A 97 -2.49 2.06 -14.18
C ARG A 97 -3.83 1.36 -14.07
N LEU A 98 -4.04 0.60 -13.00
CA LEU A 98 -5.26 -0.17 -12.78
C LEU A 98 -6.34 0.60 -12.00
N GLY A 99 -5.92 1.54 -11.15
CA GLY A 99 -6.80 2.25 -10.23
C GLY A 99 -7.15 3.68 -10.64
N ALA A 100 -6.26 4.40 -11.33
CA ALA A 100 -6.50 5.76 -11.81
C ALA A 100 -7.14 5.71 -13.22
N VAL A 101 -8.37 5.20 -13.26
CA VAL A 101 -9.17 5.03 -14.48
C VAL A 101 -10.26 6.08 -14.51
N GLY A 102 -10.66 6.50 -15.72
CA GLY A 102 -11.71 7.50 -15.92
C GLY A 102 -11.16 8.92 -16.00
N ASN A 103 -12.00 9.84 -16.48
CA ASN A 103 -11.64 11.25 -16.63
C ASN A 103 -11.58 11.99 -15.29
N GLU A 104 -12.34 11.52 -14.30
CA GLU A 104 -12.32 12.03 -12.93
C GLU A 104 -10.96 11.83 -12.24
N MET A 105 -10.13 10.91 -12.73
CA MET A 105 -8.80 10.60 -12.21
C MET A 105 -7.66 11.22 -13.03
N ASP A 106 -7.94 12.04 -14.05
CA ASP A 106 -6.92 12.60 -14.95
C ASP A 106 -5.82 13.34 -14.17
N SER A 107 -6.19 14.13 -13.16
CA SER A 107 -5.22 14.85 -12.33
C SER A 107 -4.28 13.92 -11.57
N LEU A 108 -4.82 12.83 -11.01
CA LEU A 108 -4.03 11.82 -10.29
C LEU A 108 -3.11 11.05 -11.25
N TRP A 109 -3.63 10.72 -12.44
CA TRP A 109 -2.89 10.00 -13.46
C TRP A 109 -1.71 10.81 -14.00
N GLU A 110 -1.92 12.07 -14.37
CA GLU A 110 -0.85 12.93 -14.91
C GLU A 110 0.22 13.23 -13.86
N GLU A 111 -0.18 13.46 -12.60
CA GLU A 111 0.75 13.60 -11.48
C GLU A 111 1.59 12.34 -11.29
N GLY A 112 0.95 11.18 -11.24
CA GLY A 112 1.64 9.90 -11.11
C GLY A 112 2.54 9.57 -12.30
N ARG A 113 2.13 9.92 -13.53
CA ARG A 113 2.97 9.80 -14.73
C ARG A 113 4.25 10.62 -14.62
N ARG A 114 4.13 11.86 -14.15
CA ARG A 114 5.29 12.74 -13.95
C ARG A 114 6.24 12.18 -12.90
N LEU A 115 5.71 11.76 -11.76
CA LEU A 115 6.50 11.31 -10.62
C LEU A 115 7.13 9.91 -10.79
N LEU A 116 6.49 9.02 -11.54
CA LEU A 116 7.00 7.66 -11.80
C LEU A 116 7.75 7.54 -13.13
N GLU A 117 7.91 8.64 -13.87
CA GLU A 117 8.57 8.67 -15.18
C GLU A 117 7.95 7.64 -16.14
N ILE A 118 6.62 7.68 -16.29
CA ILE A 118 5.88 6.72 -17.11
C ILE A 118 5.99 7.12 -18.59
N GLY A 119 6.68 6.29 -19.36
CA GLY A 119 6.82 6.46 -20.82
C GLY A 119 5.50 6.39 -21.58
N GLU A 120 5.46 6.94 -22.79
CA GLU A 120 4.25 7.06 -23.62
C GLU A 120 3.58 5.72 -23.96
N THR A 121 4.34 4.64 -23.99
CA THR A 121 3.84 3.29 -24.31
C THR A 121 2.96 2.69 -23.20
N GLU A 122 3.09 3.18 -21.96
CA GLU A 122 2.32 2.70 -20.83
C GLU A 122 1.04 3.51 -20.62
N THR A 123 -0.06 3.03 -21.17
CA THR A 123 -1.37 3.64 -21.01
C THR A 123 -2.10 3.12 -19.77
N ARG A 124 -3.00 3.97 -19.25
CA ARG A 124 -4.00 3.60 -18.24
C ARG A 124 -4.89 2.48 -18.77
N ALA A 125 -5.29 1.56 -17.88
CA ALA A 125 -6.11 0.42 -18.25
C ALA A 125 -7.61 0.79 -18.16
N ASP A 126 -8.06 1.66 -19.06
CA ASP A 126 -9.46 2.12 -19.09
C ASP A 126 -10.44 1.00 -19.48
N ASP A 127 -10.05 0.20 -20.46
CA ASP A 127 -10.84 -0.95 -20.92
C ASP A 127 -10.83 -2.08 -19.87
N PRO A 128 -12.00 -2.59 -19.44
CA PRO A 128 -12.09 -3.77 -18.59
C PRO A 128 -11.26 -4.97 -19.08
N GLN A 129 -11.17 -5.20 -20.39
CA GLN A 129 -10.37 -6.30 -20.93
C GLN A 129 -8.87 -6.05 -20.77
N ALA A 130 -8.42 -4.80 -20.93
CA ALA A 130 -7.03 -4.41 -20.67
C ALA A 130 -6.67 -4.64 -19.20
N ARG A 131 -7.56 -4.32 -18.26
CA ARG A 131 -7.36 -4.61 -16.82
C ARG A 131 -7.23 -6.10 -16.53
N ALA A 132 -8.05 -6.94 -17.16
CA ALA A 132 -8.00 -8.40 -16.97
C ALA A 132 -6.71 -9.03 -17.54
N ARG A 133 -6.07 -8.39 -18.53
CA ARG A 133 -4.82 -8.83 -19.17
C ARG A 133 -3.56 -8.27 -18.51
N ALA A 134 -3.70 -7.17 -17.78
CA ALA A 134 -2.61 -6.57 -17.00
C ALA A 134 -1.95 -7.47 -15.94
N PRO A 135 -2.60 -8.49 -15.31
CA PRO A 135 -1.93 -9.41 -14.40
C PRO A 135 -1.18 -10.49 -15.19
N GLY A 136 -0.42 -10.09 -16.20
CA GLY A 136 0.51 -10.95 -16.93
C GLY A 136 1.80 -11.07 -16.15
N ARG A 137 1.81 -11.91 -15.11
CA ARG A 137 2.96 -12.63 -14.52
C ARG A 137 4.33 -12.03 -14.88
N ASP A 138 4.62 -10.82 -14.43
CA ASP A 138 5.87 -10.16 -14.79
C ASP A 138 7.01 -10.83 -14.03
N ARG A 139 7.73 -11.74 -14.71
CA ARG A 139 8.93 -12.41 -14.20
C ARG A 139 9.94 -11.40 -13.64
N ARG A 140 9.94 -10.15 -14.14
CA ARG A 140 10.82 -9.09 -13.65
C ARG A 140 10.53 -8.72 -12.21
N LEU A 141 9.27 -8.63 -11.80
CA LEU A 141 8.90 -8.35 -10.40
C LEU A 141 9.36 -9.47 -9.46
N CYS A 142 9.18 -10.73 -9.84
CA CYS A 142 9.68 -11.85 -9.03
C CYS A 142 11.22 -11.81 -8.91
N SER A 143 11.92 -11.54 -10.02
CA SER A 143 13.39 -11.41 -9.96
C SER A 143 13.85 -10.19 -9.16
N LEU A 144 13.12 -9.07 -9.20
CA LEU A 144 13.44 -7.86 -8.46
C LEU A 144 13.15 -8.02 -6.96
N ALA A 145 12.07 -8.70 -6.60
CA ALA A 145 11.76 -9.08 -5.22
C ALA A 145 12.82 -10.04 -4.66
N ASP A 146 13.28 -11.00 -5.45
CA ASP A 146 14.37 -11.90 -5.05
C ASP A 146 15.71 -11.16 -4.90
N GLN A 147 16.00 -10.18 -5.78
CA GLN A 147 17.22 -9.37 -5.72
C GLN A 147 17.23 -8.42 -4.52
N THR A 148 16.10 -7.75 -4.24
CA THR A 148 15.96 -6.88 -3.06
C THR A 148 16.04 -7.69 -1.77
N SER A 149 15.41 -8.88 -1.70
CA SER A 149 15.56 -9.79 -0.56
C SER A 149 17.00 -10.28 -0.34
N ARG A 150 17.82 -10.35 -1.39
CA ARG A 150 19.26 -10.66 -1.27
C ARG A 150 20.06 -9.44 -0.83
N ALA A 151 19.81 -8.28 -1.42
CA ALA A 151 20.45 -7.01 -1.05
C ALA A 151 20.20 -6.64 0.42
N ASP A 152 18.99 -6.89 0.94
CA ASP A 152 18.63 -6.64 2.34
C ASP A 152 19.27 -7.66 3.32
N ARG A 153 19.62 -8.86 2.83
CA ARG A 153 20.42 -9.84 3.58
C ARG A 153 21.91 -9.50 3.59
N ASP A 154 22.40 -8.87 2.53
CA ASP A 154 23.80 -8.47 2.36
C ASP A 154 24.09 -7.05 2.90
N ALA A 155 23.06 -6.32 3.33
CA ALA A 155 23.22 -5.05 4.04
C ALA A 155 24.02 -5.29 5.34
N PRO A 156 25.10 -4.51 5.60
CA PRO A 156 25.86 -4.65 6.84
C PRO A 156 24.91 -4.41 8.00
N GLY A 157 24.67 -5.46 8.79
CA GLY A 157 23.78 -5.43 9.93
C GLY A 157 24.07 -4.19 10.77
N LEU A 158 23.04 -3.36 10.97
CA LEU A 158 23.04 -2.33 12.00
C LEU A 158 23.65 -2.95 13.26
N PRO A 159 24.70 -2.36 13.85
CA PRO A 159 25.33 -2.95 15.01
C PRO A 159 24.28 -3.14 16.09
N CYS A 160 24.02 -4.40 16.43
CA CYS A 160 23.26 -4.76 17.61
C CYS A 160 23.89 -4.03 18.78
N ALA A 161 23.22 -2.99 19.28
CA ALA A 161 23.61 -2.31 20.50
C ALA A 161 23.48 -3.33 21.64
N GLY A 162 24.59 -3.99 21.97
CA GLY A 162 24.76 -4.76 23.17
C GLY A 162 24.68 -3.83 24.37
N GLY A 163 23.54 -3.84 25.06
CA GLY A 163 23.35 -3.17 26.34
C GLY A 163 22.86 -4.19 27.37
N GLY A 164 23.73 -4.52 28.32
CA GLY A 164 23.51 -5.55 29.33
C GLY A 164 22.27 -5.31 30.21
N ARG A 165 21.69 -6.43 30.65
CA ARG A 165 20.73 -6.48 31.75
C ARG A 165 21.35 -5.89 33.01
N THR A 166 20.75 -4.84 33.56
CA THR A 166 20.75 -4.59 35.00
C THR A 166 19.31 -4.41 35.47
N ARG A 167 18.98 -5.19 36.50
CA ARG A 167 17.71 -5.26 37.22
C ARG A 167 17.74 -4.13 38.25
N GLY A 168 16.74 -3.25 38.27
CA GLY A 168 16.63 -2.18 39.26
C GLY A 168 15.33 -1.40 39.10
N ASP A 169 14.54 -1.39 40.16
CA ASP A 169 13.22 -0.79 40.31
C ASP A 169 13.23 0.75 40.15
N ALA A 170 12.17 1.32 39.58
CA ALA A 170 11.55 2.57 40.04
C ALA A 170 10.27 2.89 39.24
N GLU A 171 9.24 3.28 39.99
CA GLU A 171 7.92 3.72 39.56
C GLU A 171 7.93 5.03 38.73
N GLY A 172 6.91 5.16 37.88
CA GLY A 172 6.15 6.40 37.80
C GLY A 172 6.25 7.23 36.51
N ARG A 173 5.05 7.63 36.04
CA ARG A 173 4.75 8.82 35.21
C ARG A 173 5.20 8.74 33.75
N LEU A 174 4.49 9.22 32.73
CA LEU A 174 3.28 10.01 32.56
C LEU A 174 3.13 10.08 31.01
N TRP A 175 2.04 9.59 30.42
CA TRP A 175 1.76 9.84 28.99
C TRP A 175 0.69 10.92 28.91
N ASP A 176 1.14 12.17 28.83
CA ASP A 176 0.29 13.31 28.51
C ASP A 176 0.21 13.44 26.99
N LEU A 177 -1.02 13.33 26.48
CA LEU A 177 -1.39 13.54 25.08
C LEU A 177 -1.58 15.04 24.84
N ARG A 178 -0.87 15.60 23.87
CA ARG A 178 -1.31 16.74 23.05
C ARG A 178 -0.83 16.56 21.62
#